data_AF-A0A816WKN8-F1
#
_entry.id   AF-A0A816WKN8-F1
#
_cell.length_a   1.000
_cell.length_b   1.000
_cell.length_c   1.000
_cell.angle_alpha   90.00
_cell.angle_beta   90.00
_cell.angle_gamma   90.00
#
_symmetry.space_group_name_H-M   'P 1'
#
loop_
_entity.id
_entity.type
_entity.pdbx_description
1 polymer ?
#
loop_
_entity_poly.entity_id
_entity_poly.type
_entity_poly.pdbx_seq_one_letter_code
_entity_poly.pdbx_strand_id
1 'polypeptide(L)'
;SSFLHSLKFLNRVSSHSRLMTTSAARGFHVTTTRKEIVAPASSPLLPLPENRIISLSNLDLLLPPVDINVCFFYKKPLYNTTNDVLKTSLAEALVSYYVLAGEVVANPITGEPEILCNNSGVEVVEAAADVELRELNLHDPYQSIAKFVPMKVHGVFAIQISRSDVPTSYVPSFNRSLLNSRRPLIIDSSVDQMYMPVTSLPLPQETTNPDNILTSRIYYIKADVVQDLQTQAGNGKRTKLESFSAFLWKLVAKHAATTDSKVPNLKSKFGIVVDGRKKLTEQETSPYFGNVLSVPFGEQRIDDLTHKPLSWVADEVHKVLESSVTKDHFLNLIDWIEIRRPVPVVSRIYGAGSEDGPAFVVSSGKSFPVTRIDFGWGSPVFGSYHLPLGSRTGYVMTMPSPVVDNSAGDWIVYLHLEKGQLKFIEQEAPHVFKPIDNDYLKI
;
A
#
# COMPACT_ATOMS: atom_id res chain seq x y z
N SER A 1 18.61 10.09 -19.14
CA SER A 1 17.92 11.42 -19.10
C SER A 1 16.41 11.28 -18.85
N SER A 2 15.67 10.43 -19.60
CA SER A 2 14.21 10.21 -19.45
C SER A 2 13.77 9.60 -18.09
N PHE A 3 14.47 8.57 -17.58
CA PHE A 3 14.12 7.90 -16.31
C PHE A 3 14.12 8.85 -15.10
N LEU A 4 15.14 9.70 -14.97
CA LEU A 4 15.23 10.72 -13.91
C LEU A 4 14.15 11.81 -14.03
N HIS A 5 13.65 12.09 -15.24
CA HIS A 5 12.54 13.02 -15.45
C HIS A 5 11.20 12.41 -15.00
N SER A 6 10.97 11.13 -15.28
CA SER A 6 9.79 10.38 -14.80
C SER A 6 9.80 10.15 -13.28
N LEU A 7 10.99 9.92 -12.68
CA LEU A 7 11.16 9.85 -11.23
C LEU A 7 10.88 11.22 -10.57
N LYS A 8 11.39 12.31 -11.16
CA LYS A 8 11.08 13.69 -10.74
C LYS A 8 9.60 14.02 -10.89
N PHE A 9 8.90 13.44 -11.86
CA PHE A 9 7.48 13.64 -12.09
C PHE A 9 6.64 13.04 -10.95
N LEU A 10 6.84 11.77 -10.61
CA LEU A 10 6.15 11.12 -9.48
C LEU A 10 6.55 11.72 -8.12
N ASN A 11 7.84 12.05 -7.94
CA ASN A 11 8.32 12.75 -6.74
C ASN A 11 7.81 14.19 -6.65
N ARG A 12 7.62 14.93 -7.76
CA ARG A 12 7.00 16.27 -7.76
C ARG A 12 5.54 16.21 -7.33
N VAL A 13 4.80 15.22 -7.78
CA VAL A 13 3.38 15.06 -7.38
C VAL A 13 3.29 14.66 -5.90
N SER A 14 4.17 13.77 -5.43
CA SER A 14 4.26 13.41 -4.02
C SER A 14 4.76 14.56 -3.12
N SER A 15 5.57 15.48 -3.63
CA SER A 15 6.04 16.67 -2.88
C SER A 15 5.07 17.86 -2.97
N HIS A 16 4.26 17.98 -4.02
CA HIS A 16 3.20 18.99 -4.11
C HIS A 16 1.98 18.64 -3.24
N SER A 17 1.60 17.37 -3.11
CA SER A 17 0.60 16.97 -2.10
C SER A 17 1.09 17.26 -0.67
N ARG A 18 2.41 17.27 -0.46
CA ARG A 18 3.07 17.66 0.79
C ARG A 18 3.14 19.19 1.01
N LEU A 19 3.07 20.02 -0.03
CA LEU A 19 3.21 21.49 0.07
C LEU A 19 1.88 22.23 0.28
N MET A 20 0.74 21.63 -0.10
CA MET A 20 -0.60 22.25 0.04
C MET A 20 -1.18 22.20 1.48
N THR A 21 -0.46 21.68 2.47
CA THR A 21 -1.02 21.37 3.81
C THR A 21 -0.27 22.01 4.99
N THR A 22 0.45 23.12 4.78
CA THR A 22 0.86 24.02 5.88
C THR A 22 -0.28 24.93 6.32
N SER A 23 -1.45 24.35 6.63
CA SER A 23 -2.48 25.03 7.38
C SER A 23 -2.22 24.78 8.87
N ALA A 24 -1.87 25.84 9.58
CA ALA A 24 -1.66 25.87 11.03
C ALA A 24 -2.92 25.39 11.79
N ALA A 25 -3.04 24.08 11.98
CA ALA A 25 -3.98 23.50 12.93
C ALA A 25 -3.34 23.56 14.32
N ARG A 26 -4.05 24.15 15.30
CA ARG A 26 -3.72 23.99 16.73
C ARG A 26 -3.65 22.48 16.99
N GLY A 27 -2.46 21.95 17.29
CA GLY A 27 -2.24 20.52 17.44
C GLY A 27 -0.87 20.21 18.04
N PHE A 28 -0.65 18.94 18.33
CA PHE A 28 0.58 18.45 18.95
C PHE A 28 1.80 18.53 18.01
N HIS A 29 2.97 18.59 18.63
CA HIS A 29 4.28 18.78 18.04
C HIS A 29 5.10 17.50 18.24
N VAL A 30 5.72 17.03 17.16
CA VAL A 30 6.67 15.91 17.21
C VAL A 30 8.07 16.51 17.09
N THR A 31 8.88 16.34 18.12
CA THR A 31 10.25 16.85 18.17
C THR A 31 11.23 15.70 18.05
N THR A 32 12.05 15.71 16.99
CA THR A 32 13.16 14.77 16.85
C THR A 32 14.19 15.01 17.94
N THR A 33 14.50 13.98 18.71
CA THR A 33 15.49 14.01 19.79
C THR A 33 16.85 13.48 19.34
N ARG A 34 16.86 12.46 18.47
CA ARG A 34 18.09 11.85 17.94
C ARG A 34 17.86 11.32 16.54
N LYS A 35 18.89 11.41 15.71
CA LYS A 35 18.98 10.72 14.41
C LYS A 35 20.28 9.95 14.36
N GLU A 36 20.23 8.72 13.86
CA GLU A 36 21.37 7.83 13.81
C GLU A 36 21.22 6.87 12.63
N ILE A 37 22.33 6.40 12.08
CA ILE A 37 22.34 5.36 11.06
C ILE A 37 22.69 4.04 11.73
N VAL A 38 21.81 3.04 11.59
CA VAL A 38 22.05 1.67 12.08
C VAL A 38 22.51 0.81 10.92
N ALA A 39 23.80 0.46 10.91
CA ALA A 39 24.38 -0.46 9.95
C ALA A 39 24.09 -1.92 10.34
N PRO A 40 24.14 -2.88 9.38
CA PRO A 40 24.08 -4.29 9.70
C PRO A 40 25.15 -4.71 10.71
N ALA A 41 24.81 -5.61 11.62
CA ALA A 41 25.75 -6.12 12.62
C ALA A 41 26.89 -6.90 11.94
N SER A 42 28.11 -6.75 12.45
CA SER A 42 29.24 -7.56 11.99
C SER A 42 29.06 -9.01 12.46
N SER A 43 28.94 -9.94 11.50
CA SER A 43 28.83 -11.37 11.79
C SER A 43 29.96 -12.15 11.13
N PRO A 44 30.83 -12.85 11.90
CA PRO A 44 31.88 -13.68 11.33
C PRO A 44 31.33 -14.93 10.61
N LEU A 45 30.08 -15.30 10.85
CA LEU A 45 29.43 -16.47 10.25
C LEU A 45 28.70 -16.18 8.93
N LEU A 46 28.40 -14.91 8.65
CA LEU A 46 27.69 -14.47 7.45
C LEU A 46 28.38 -13.22 6.90
N PRO A 47 29.43 -13.36 6.06
CA PRO A 47 30.06 -12.20 5.43
C PRO A 47 29.03 -11.49 4.54
N LEU A 48 28.79 -10.22 4.83
CA LEU A 48 27.84 -9.42 4.06
C LEU A 48 28.39 -9.20 2.65
N PRO A 49 27.54 -9.31 1.61
CA PRO A 49 27.96 -9.04 0.25
C PRO A 49 28.26 -7.55 0.09
N GLU A 50 29.54 -7.17 0.16
CA GLU A 50 29.97 -5.80 -0.06
C GLU A 50 29.89 -5.42 -1.54
N ASN A 51 29.27 -4.27 -1.83
CA ASN A 51 29.16 -3.67 -3.16
C ASN A 51 28.46 -4.56 -4.20
N ARG A 52 27.65 -5.52 -3.75
CA ARG A 52 26.84 -6.33 -4.65
C ARG A 52 25.70 -5.49 -5.23
N ILE A 53 25.58 -5.49 -6.55
CA ILE A 53 24.46 -4.88 -7.25
C ILE A 53 23.36 -5.93 -7.44
N ILE A 54 22.13 -5.57 -7.07
CA ILE A 54 20.94 -6.38 -7.31
C ILE A 54 20.03 -5.60 -8.26
N SER A 55 19.89 -6.08 -9.48
CA SER A 55 18.93 -5.53 -10.43
C SER A 55 17.50 -5.83 -10.00
N LEU A 56 16.58 -4.88 -10.27
CA LEU A 56 15.15 -5.08 -10.02
C LEU A 56 14.54 -6.09 -11.00
N SER A 57 13.55 -6.86 -10.54
CA SER A 57 12.79 -7.74 -11.44
C SER A 57 11.78 -6.96 -12.27
N ASN A 58 11.23 -7.61 -13.30
CA ASN A 58 10.16 -7.04 -14.12
C ASN A 58 8.96 -6.59 -13.27
N LEU A 59 8.59 -7.36 -12.22
CA LEU A 59 7.48 -7.00 -11.34
C LEU A 59 7.83 -5.92 -10.31
N ASP A 60 9.12 -5.73 -9.99
CA ASP A 60 9.57 -4.59 -9.17
C ASP A 60 9.41 -3.25 -9.93
N LEU A 61 9.54 -3.27 -11.25
CA LEU A 61 9.43 -2.12 -12.14
C LEU A 61 7.97 -1.75 -12.52
N LEU A 62 6.99 -2.54 -12.06
CA LEU A 62 5.56 -2.36 -12.36
C LEU A 62 4.90 -1.26 -11.53
N LEU A 63 5.41 -1.02 -10.32
CA LEU A 63 4.88 -0.03 -9.40
C LEU A 63 5.71 1.25 -9.50
N PRO A 64 5.06 2.43 -9.48
CA PRO A 64 5.80 3.67 -9.37
C PRO A 64 6.62 3.69 -8.07
N PRO A 65 7.76 4.40 -8.02
CA PRO A 65 8.50 4.63 -6.79
C PRO A 65 7.60 5.40 -5.80
N VAL A 66 7.04 4.68 -4.82
CA VAL A 66 6.18 5.23 -3.79
C VAL A 66 6.72 4.84 -2.42
N ASP A 67 6.82 5.80 -1.52
CA ASP A 67 7.16 5.53 -0.13
C ASP A 67 5.91 5.05 0.60
N ILE A 68 5.94 3.81 1.06
CA ILE A 68 4.89 3.20 1.86
C ILE A 68 5.27 3.36 3.33
N ASN A 69 4.47 4.12 4.07
CA ASN A 69 4.71 4.31 5.50
C ASN A 69 3.81 3.38 6.30
N VAL A 70 4.38 2.75 7.31
CA VAL A 70 3.71 1.83 8.21
C VAL A 70 3.96 2.29 9.63
N CYS A 71 2.89 2.46 10.41
CA CYS A 71 2.96 2.93 11.78
C CYS A 71 2.32 1.90 12.72
N PHE A 72 2.98 1.63 13.84
CA PHE A 72 2.48 0.78 14.91
C PHE A 72 2.45 1.57 16.21
N PHE A 73 1.32 1.52 16.91
CA PHE A 73 1.13 2.17 18.20
C PHE A 73 1.02 1.10 19.28
N TYR A 74 1.72 1.30 20.38
CA TYR A 74 1.76 0.39 21.53
C TYR A 74 1.26 1.10 22.78
N LYS A 75 0.66 0.36 23.71
CA LYS A 75 0.46 0.87 25.07
C LYS A 75 1.83 1.11 25.70
N LYS A 76 1.90 2.06 26.62
CA LYS A 76 3.12 2.30 27.39
C LYS A 76 3.55 0.99 28.08
N PRO A 77 4.74 0.46 27.78
CA PRO A 77 5.17 -0.82 28.33
C PRO A 77 5.42 -0.71 29.84
N LEU A 78 5.25 -1.82 30.56
CA LEU A 78 5.49 -1.90 32.01
C LEU A 78 6.97 -1.84 32.38
N TYR A 79 7.84 -2.21 31.44
CA TYR A 79 9.30 -2.19 31.58
C TYR A 79 9.90 -1.27 30.53
N ASN A 80 10.89 -0.47 30.92
CA ASN A 80 11.62 0.38 29.97
C ASN A 80 12.56 -0.49 29.12
N THR A 81 12.19 -0.72 27.86
CA THR A 81 13.15 -1.11 26.85
C THR A 81 13.86 0.14 26.36
N THR A 82 15.19 0.14 26.36
CA THR A 82 15.95 1.28 25.81
C THR A 82 15.87 1.25 24.29
N ASN A 83 15.85 2.43 23.67
CA ASN A 83 15.93 2.55 22.20
C ASN A 83 17.16 1.84 21.64
N ASP A 84 18.23 1.71 22.43
CA ASP A 84 19.45 0.99 22.08
C ASP A 84 19.21 -0.51 21.84
N VAL A 85 18.36 -1.17 22.65
CA VAL A 85 18.02 -2.58 22.43
C VAL A 85 17.38 -2.76 21.05
N LEU A 86 16.46 -1.86 20.67
CA LEU A 86 15.80 -1.95 19.38
C LEU A 86 16.79 -1.73 18.23
N LYS A 87 17.71 -0.76 18.36
CA LYS A 87 18.78 -0.52 17.37
C LYS A 87 19.66 -1.75 17.20
N THR A 88 20.05 -2.40 18.30
CA THR A 88 20.86 -3.63 18.24
C THR A 88 20.14 -4.73 17.47
N SER A 89 18.88 -5.02 17.78
CA SER A 89 18.11 -6.03 17.03
C SER A 89 17.83 -5.64 15.58
N LEU A 90 17.74 -4.35 15.27
CA LEU A 90 17.70 -3.88 13.88
C LEU A 90 19.01 -4.19 13.15
N ALA A 91 20.16 -3.89 13.75
CA ALA A 91 21.46 -4.21 13.17
C ALA A 91 21.58 -5.71 12.89
N GLU A 92 21.12 -6.57 13.79
CA GLU A 92 21.08 -8.02 13.62
C GLU A 92 20.12 -8.46 12.49
N ALA A 93 18.91 -7.90 12.43
CA ALA A 93 17.95 -8.20 11.37
C ALA A 93 18.49 -7.80 9.99
N LEU A 94 19.18 -6.67 9.90
CA LEU A 94 19.80 -6.18 8.66
C LEU A 94 20.91 -7.11 8.14
N VAL A 95 21.42 -8.07 8.93
CA VAL A 95 22.33 -9.10 8.40
C VAL A 95 21.60 -9.99 7.39
N SER A 96 20.39 -10.42 7.71
CA SER A 96 19.56 -11.23 6.80
C SER A 96 18.86 -10.37 5.76
N TYR A 97 18.50 -9.13 6.10
CA TYR A 97 17.80 -8.17 5.25
C TYR A 97 18.73 -7.09 4.68
N TYR A 98 19.97 -7.46 4.33
CA TYR A 98 21.04 -6.52 3.95
C TYR A 98 20.67 -5.56 2.81
N VAL A 99 19.75 -5.94 1.92
CA VAL A 99 19.27 -5.07 0.83
C VAL A 99 18.60 -3.80 1.34
N LEU A 100 18.05 -3.81 2.55
CA LEU A 100 17.41 -2.65 3.18
C LEU A 100 18.44 -1.62 3.66
N ALA A 101 19.67 -2.07 3.95
CA ALA A 101 20.82 -1.23 4.30
C ALA A 101 21.62 -0.77 3.07
N GLY A 102 21.11 -0.99 1.87
CA GLY A 102 21.71 -0.54 0.62
C GLY A 102 21.11 0.78 0.11
N GLU A 103 21.53 1.14 -1.10
CA GLU A 103 21.09 2.36 -1.80
C GLU A 103 20.52 2.03 -3.18
N VAL A 104 19.50 2.77 -3.59
CA VAL A 104 19.00 2.68 -4.97
C VAL A 104 19.91 3.54 -5.86
N VAL A 105 20.61 2.89 -6.78
CA VAL A 105 21.49 3.52 -7.77
C VAL A 105 20.94 3.33 -9.17
N ALA A 106 21.33 4.18 -10.12
CA ALA A 106 20.98 4.00 -11.52
C ALA A 106 22.04 3.15 -12.22
N ASN A 107 21.63 2.15 -12.98
CA ASN A 107 22.50 1.40 -13.87
C ASN A 107 23.14 2.37 -14.87
N PRO A 108 24.48 2.38 -15.03
CA PRO A 108 25.16 3.37 -15.86
C PRO A 108 24.87 3.24 -17.36
N ILE A 109 24.42 2.06 -17.81
CA ILE A 109 24.13 1.77 -19.22
C ILE A 109 22.64 1.92 -19.51
N THR A 110 21.78 1.22 -18.75
CA THR A 110 20.33 1.18 -19.02
C THR A 110 19.57 2.33 -18.35
N GLY A 111 20.15 2.92 -17.29
CA GLY A 111 19.48 3.92 -16.45
C GLY A 111 18.44 3.35 -15.49
N GLU A 112 18.26 2.03 -15.46
CA GLU A 112 17.30 1.36 -14.57
C GLU A 112 17.75 1.42 -13.11
N PRO A 113 16.80 1.40 -12.15
CA PRO A 113 17.15 1.36 -10.75
C PRO A 113 17.71 -0.02 -10.38
N GLU A 114 18.77 -0.02 -9.59
CA GLU A 114 19.39 -1.20 -9.00
C GLU A 114 19.67 -0.93 -7.52
N ILE A 115 19.81 -1.99 -6.72
CA ILE A 115 20.14 -1.87 -5.31
C ILE A 115 21.63 -2.14 -5.14
N LEU A 116 22.40 -1.13 -4.76
CA LEU A 116 23.78 -1.26 -4.31
C LEU A 116 23.78 -1.69 -2.84
N CYS A 117 24.16 -2.93 -2.58
CA CYS A 117 24.30 -3.47 -1.24
C CYS A 117 25.66 -3.03 -0.67
N ASN A 118 25.74 -1.80 -0.14
CA ASN A 118 26.95 -1.22 0.44
C ASN A 118 26.95 -1.19 1.98
N ASN A 119 25.94 -1.78 2.61
CA ASN A 119 25.78 -1.82 4.07
C ASN A 119 25.79 -0.43 4.73
N SER A 120 25.39 0.62 4.01
CA SER A 120 25.32 2.00 4.53
C SER A 120 24.41 2.14 5.74
N GLY A 121 23.46 1.21 5.90
CA GLY A 121 22.56 1.15 7.06
C GLY A 121 21.22 1.83 6.82
N VAL A 122 20.43 1.90 7.88
CA VAL A 122 19.07 2.45 7.89
C VAL A 122 19.02 3.66 8.81
N GLU A 123 18.38 4.74 8.34
CA GLU A 123 18.13 5.91 9.19
C GLU A 123 17.08 5.58 10.25
N VAL A 124 17.46 5.81 11.50
CA VAL A 124 16.64 5.67 12.69
C VAL A 124 16.45 7.03 13.32
N VAL A 125 15.18 7.38 13.55
CA VAL A 125 14.79 8.66 14.15
C VAL A 125 14.09 8.38 15.48
N GLU A 126 14.60 8.98 16.54
CA GLU A 126 13.92 9.05 17.83
C GLU A 126 13.23 10.40 17.95
N ALA A 127 11.98 10.40 18.38
CA ALA A 127 11.20 11.61 18.55
C ALA A 127 10.28 11.51 19.77
N ALA A 128 9.96 12.66 20.35
CA ALA A 128 8.97 12.81 21.40
C ALA A 128 7.79 13.64 20.88
N ALA A 129 6.58 13.26 21.26
CA ALA A 129 5.38 14.03 20.96
C ALA A 129 4.75 14.52 22.27
N ASP A 130 4.29 15.77 22.28
CA ASP A 130 3.63 16.41 23.42
C ASP A 130 2.13 16.09 23.48
N VAL A 131 1.77 14.83 23.22
CA VAL A 131 0.40 14.32 23.19
C VAL A 131 0.34 12.88 23.64
N GLU A 132 -0.73 12.52 24.33
CA GLU A 132 -0.98 11.12 24.68
C GLU A 132 -1.57 10.34 23.50
N LEU A 133 -1.32 9.03 23.46
CA LEU A 133 -1.82 8.17 22.38
C LEU A 133 -3.35 8.25 22.21
N ARG A 134 -4.10 8.32 23.33
CA ARG A 134 -5.57 8.45 23.33
C ARG A 134 -6.07 9.80 22.81
N GLU A 135 -5.22 10.82 22.72
CA GLU A 135 -5.60 12.13 22.19
C GLU A 135 -5.37 12.22 20.67
N LEU A 136 -4.80 11.18 20.06
CA LEU A 136 -4.61 11.12 18.62
C LEU A 136 -5.93 10.85 17.90
N ASN A 137 -6.25 11.67 16.90
CA ASN A 137 -7.30 11.38 15.94
C ASN A 137 -6.79 10.34 14.93
N LEU A 138 -6.95 9.05 15.26
CA LEU A 138 -6.51 7.94 14.40
C LEU A 138 -7.44 7.72 13.19
N HIS A 139 -8.65 8.29 13.22
CA HIS A 139 -9.57 8.31 12.09
C HIS A 139 -9.09 9.22 10.95
N ASP A 140 -8.37 10.31 11.25
CA ASP A 140 -7.70 11.17 10.28
C ASP A 140 -6.17 11.01 10.32
N PRO A 141 -5.58 10.14 9.46
CA PRO A 141 -4.14 9.93 9.43
C PRO A 141 -3.32 11.19 9.16
N TYR A 142 -3.85 12.18 8.44
CA TYR A 142 -3.10 13.40 8.14
C TYR A 142 -2.93 14.29 9.37
N GLN A 143 -3.94 14.33 10.26
CA GLN A 143 -3.86 15.13 11.48
C GLN A 143 -2.89 14.53 12.51
N SER A 144 -2.81 13.20 12.56
CA SER A 144 -2.07 12.47 13.60
C SER A 144 -0.90 11.65 13.04
N ILE A 145 -1.18 10.59 12.26
CA ILE A 145 -0.19 9.58 11.85
C ILE A 145 0.93 10.20 10.99
N ALA A 146 0.59 11.08 10.06
CA ALA A 146 1.55 11.69 9.13
C ALA A 146 2.67 12.47 9.83
N LYS A 147 2.44 12.96 11.06
CA LYS A 147 3.45 13.67 11.86
C LYS A 147 4.50 12.74 12.47
N PHE A 148 4.20 11.45 12.59
CA PHE A 148 5.12 10.44 13.13
C PHE A 148 5.94 9.73 12.04
N VAL A 149 5.62 9.96 10.77
CA VAL A 149 6.32 9.33 9.65
C VAL A 149 7.66 10.04 9.44
N PRO A 150 8.81 9.35 9.58
CA PRO A 150 10.10 9.96 9.30
C PRO A 150 10.21 10.31 7.82
N MET A 151 10.73 11.50 7.50
CA MET A 151 11.09 11.83 6.13
C MET A 151 12.31 11.01 5.73
N LYS A 152 12.14 10.08 4.80
CA LYS A 152 13.24 9.31 4.21
C LYS A 152 14.19 10.26 3.47
N VAL A 153 15.38 10.48 4.01
CA VAL A 153 16.40 11.33 3.37
C VAL A 153 17.33 10.51 2.45
N HIS A 154 17.70 9.28 2.86
CA HIS A 154 18.55 8.35 2.09
C HIS A 154 18.13 6.88 2.32
N GLY A 155 18.59 5.95 1.48
CA GLY A 155 18.42 4.49 1.66
C GLY A 155 17.15 3.88 1.05
N VAL A 156 16.93 2.58 1.29
CA VAL A 156 15.74 1.84 0.81
C VAL A 156 14.58 1.90 1.82
N PHE A 157 14.89 2.06 3.11
CA PHE A 157 13.97 1.89 4.22
C PHE A 157 14.34 2.82 5.38
N ALA A 158 13.35 3.24 6.17
CA ALA A 158 13.52 3.99 7.41
C ALA A 158 12.59 3.37 8.46
N ILE A 159 13.06 3.20 9.69
CA ILE A 159 12.34 2.43 10.72
C ILE A 159 12.31 3.21 12.04
N GLN A 160 11.19 3.04 12.75
CA GLN A 160 11.08 3.21 14.19
C GLN A 160 10.82 1.82 14.83
N ILE A 161 11.64 1.43 15.81
CA ILE A 161 12.33 0.13 15.78
C ILE A 161 11.70 -1.03 16.59
N SER A 162 12.16 -2.25 16.28
CA SER A 162 11.83 -3.59 16.76
C SER A 162 12.88 -4.29 17.62
N ARG A 163 12.47 -5.28 18.47
CA ARG A 163 13.26 -6.25 19.28
C ARG A 163 13.19 -7.70 18.75
N SER A 164 14.25 -8.51 18.89
CA SER A 164 14.16 -9.98 19.06
C SER A 164 15.48 -10.57 19.58
N ASP A 165 15.42 -11.50 20.55
CA ASP A 165 16.55 -12.33 21.02
C ASP A 165 16.58 -13.72 20.32
N VAL A 166 15.70 -13.94 19.33
CA VAL A 166 15.55 -15.19 18.57
C VAL A 166 16.02 -14.97 17.12
N PRO A 167 16.78 -15.91 16.51
CA PRO A 167 17.13 -15.85 15.09
C PRO A 167 15.89 -15.62 14.23
N THR A 168 16.00 -14.80 13.18
CA THR A 168 14.90 -14.55 12.25
C THR A 168 14.29 -15.87 11.79
N SER A 169 13.01 -16.11 12.12
CA SER A 169 12.32 -17.36 11.76
C SER A 169 12.14 -17.54 10.25
N TYR A 170 12.45 -16.50 9.47
CA TYR A 170 12.27 -16.45 8.03
C TYR A 170 13.46 -15.73 7.39
N VAL A 171 14.22 -16.45 6.59
CA VAL A 171 15.36 -15.89 5.85
C VAL A 171 14.85 -15.43 4.48
N PRO A 172 15.00 -14.14 4.12
CA PRO A 172 14.55 -13.64 2.83
C PRO A 172 15.40 -14.21 1.69
N SER A 173 14.75 -14.53 0.58
CA SER A 173 15.41 -14.86 -0.68
C SER A 173 15.39 -13.65 -1.61
N PHE A 174 16.57 -13.21 -2.03
CA PHE A 174 16.72 -12.16 -3.04
C PHE A 174 16.92 -12.73 -4.46
N ASN A 175 16.58 -14.01 -4.67
CA ASN A 175 16.78 -14.67 -5.95
C ASN A 175 15.76 -14.20 -7.00
N ARG A 176 16.11 -13.13 -7.74
CA ARG A 176 15.30 -12.56 -8.82
C ARG A 176 15.10 -13.47 -10.02
N SER A 177 15.92 -14.53 -10.18
CA SER A 177 15.81 -15.44 -11.34
C SER A 177 14.48 -16.21 -11.38
N LEU A 178 13.77 -16.30 -10.25
CA LEU A 178 12.42 -16.84 -10.16
C LEU A 178 11.40 -16.08 -11.04
N LEU A 179 11.69 -14.82 -11.37
CA LEU A 179 10.83 -13.95 -12.19
C LEU A 179 11.46 -13.62 -13.54
N ASN A 180 12.38 -14.45 -14.03
CA ASN A 180 12.95 -14.27 -15.37
C ASN A 180 11.88 -14.45 -16.44
N SER A 181 11.93 -13.60 -17.46
CA SER A 181 11.12 -13.75 -18.67
C SER A 181 11.43 -15.05 -19.40
N ARG A 182 10.44 -15.57 -20.13
CA ARG A 182 10.58 -16.78 -20.94
C ARG A 182 11.50 -16.55 -22.15
N ARG A 183 11.97 -17.67 -22.72
CA ARG A 183 12.79 -17.71 -23.95
C ARG A 183 12.24 -18.85 -24.83
N PRO A 184 11.55 -18.56 -25.97
CA PRO A 184 11.20 -17.24 -26.48
C PRO A 184 10.18 -16.50 -25.61
N LEU A 185 10.13 -15.17 -25.75
CA LEU A 185 9.11 -14.33 -25.11
C LEU A 185 7.73 -14.64 -25.72
N ILE A 186 6.70 -14.68 -24.89
CA ILE A 186 5.30 -14.84 -25.34
C ILE A 186 4.57 -13.54 -24.99
N ILE A 187 4.04 -12.88 -26.02
CA ILE A 187 3.35 -11.61 -25.89
C ILE A 187 1.86 -11.82 -26.03
N ASP A 188 1.16 -11.50 -24.95
CA ASP A 188 -0.29 -11.57 -24.85
C ASP A 188 -0.86 -10.15 -24.90
N SER A 189 -1.72 -9.89 -25.88
CA SER A 189 -2.32 -8.57 -26.10
C SER A 189 -3.32 -8.17 -25.01
N SER A 190 -3.77 -9.10 -24.17
CA SER A 190 -4.59 -8.78 -22.99
C SER A 190 -3.84 -7.89 -21.99
N VAL A 191 -2.51 -8.00 -21.91
CA VAL A 191 -1.68 -7.17 -21.02
C VAL A 191 -1.67 -5.71 -21.46
N ASP A 192 -1.75 -5.43 -22.77
CA ASP A 192 -1.82 -4.06 -23.31
C ASP A 192 -3.09 -3.31 -22.90
N GLN A 193 -4.17 -4.04 -22.59
CA GLN A 193 -5.42 -3.46 -22.10
C GLN A 193 -5.34 -3.06 -20.62
N MET A 194 -4.42 -3.67 -19.86
CA MET A 194 -4.27 -3.45 -18.42
C MET A 194 -3.12 -2.49 -18.07
N TYR A 195 -2.03 -2.52 -18.84
CA TYR A 195 -0.81 -1.81 -18.52
C TYR A 195 -0.40 -0.85 -19.62
N MET A 196 0.34 0.19 -19.25
CA MET A 196 0.92 1.16 -20.17
C MET A 196 2.26 1.70 -19.68
N PRO A 197 3.10 2.23 -20.56
CA PRO A 197 4.29 2.99 -20.16
C PRO A 197 3.92 4.19 -19.29
N VAL A 198 4.75 4.50 -18.29
CA VAL A 198 4.59 5.69 -17.44
C VAL A 198 4.63 6.98 -18.27
N THR A 199 5.34 6.99 -19.40
CA THR A 199 5.38 8.11 -20.35
C THR A 199 4.04 8.42 -21.01
N SER A 200 3.07 7.49 -20.94
CA SER A 200 1.71 7.66 -21.46
C SER A 200 0.73 8.16 -20.39
N LEU A 201 1.16 8.39 -19.14
CA LEU A 201 0.31 8.98 -18.12
C LEU A 201 -0.06 10.42 -18.49
N PRO A 202 -1.31 10.85 -18.25
CA PRO A 202 -1.69 12.24 -18.41
C PRO A 202 -0.89 13.12 -17.43
N LEU A 203 -0.70 14.39 -17.80
CA LEU A 203 -0.07 15.36 -16.90
C LEU A 203 -0.94 15.55 -15.64
N PRO A 204 -0.34 15.76 -14.46
CA PRO A 204 -1.07 16.01 -13.23
C PRO A 204 -1.79 17.33 -13.41
N GLN A 205 -3.12 17.30 -13.35
CA GLN A 205 -3.93 18.51 -13.35
C GLN A 205 -4.27 18.84 -11.91
N GLU A 206 -4.03 20.10 -11.53
CA GLU A 206 -4.46 20.60 -10.23
C GLU A 206 -5.99 20.68 -10.19
N THR A 207 -6.58 20.13 -9.13
CA THR A 207 -8.01 20.34 -8.87
C THR A 207 -8.17 21.60 -8.04
N THR A 208 -9.05 22.49 -8.49
CA THR A 208 -9.47 23.67 -7.72
C THR A 208 -10.62 23.37 -6.76
N ASN A 209 -11.30 22.21 -6.92
CA ASN A 209 -12.39 21.79 -6.05
C ASN A 209 -11.83 21.06 -4.81
N PRO A 210 -12.05 21.58 -3.59
CA PRO A 210 -11.60 20.94 -2.36
C PRO A 210 -12.21 19.55 -2.12
N ASP A 211 -13.40 19.28 -2.67
CA ASP A 211 -14.06 17.97 -2.50
C ASP A 211 -13.43 16.88 -3.37
N ASN A 212 -12.67 17.25 -4.40
CA ASN A 212 -11.95 16.32 -5.28
C ASN A 212 -10.52 16.03 -4.78
N ILE A 213 -10.14 16.58 -3.62
CA ILE A 213 -8.84 16.31 -3.00
C ILE A 213 -8.90 14.95 -2.32
N LEU A 214 -7.98 14.04 -2.68
CA LEU A 214 -7.84 12.75 -2.00
C LEU A 214 -7.45 12.97 -0.54
N THR A 215 -8.23 12.38 0.34
CA THR A 215 -8.07 12.45 1.79
C THR A 215 -8.10 11.04 2.37
N SER A 216 -7.37 10.81 3.46
CA SER A 216 -7.34 9.51 4.12
C SER A 216 -8.28 9.47 5.33
N ARG A 217 -8.98 8.35 5.49
CA ARG A 217 -9.82 8.06 6.65
C ARG A 217 -9.66 6.61 7.06
N ILE A 218 -9.71 6.35 8.36
CA ILE A 218 -9.63 4.99 8.91
C ILE A 218 -10.91 4.65 9.64
N TYR A 219 -11.45 3.48 9.31
CA TYR A 219 -12.66 2.93 9.88
C TYR A 219 -12.41 1.54 10.41
N TYR A 220 -13.30 1.07 11.28
CA TYR A 220 -13.47 -0.35 11.54
C TYR A 220 -14.83 -0.82 11.01
N ILE A 221 -14.89 -2.08 10.59
CA ILE A 221 -16.10 -2.78 10.15
C ILE A 221 -16.26 -4.02 11.00
N LYS A 222 -17.43 -4.19 11.62
CA LYS A 222 -17.73 -5.34 12.45
C LYS A 222 -17.84 -6.63 11.64
N ALA A 223 -17.41 -7.75 12.22
CA ALA A 223 -17.35 -9.05 11.57
C ALA A 223 -18.71 -9.54 11.04
N ASP A 224 -19.79 -9.26 11.77
CA ASP A 224 -21.18 -9.53 11.38
C ASP A 224 -21.58 -8.70 10.16
N VAL A 225 -21.25 -7.41 10.14
CA VAL A 225 -21.49 -6.54 8.97
C VAL A 225 -20.72 -7.02 7.75
N VAL A 226 -19.46 -7.45 7.91
CA VAL A 226 -18.69 -8.05 6.80
C VAL A 226 -19.38 -9.33 6.29
N GLN A 227 -19.95 -10.13 7.20
CA GLN A 227 -20.68 -11.35 6.85
C GLN A 227 -21.99 -11.04 6.12
N ASP A 228 -22.71 -10.00 6.55
CA ASP A 228 -23.94 -9.54 5.92
C ASP A 228 -23.70 -9.02 4.51
N LEU A 229 -22.62 -8.24 4.30
CA LEU A 229 -22.20 -7.81 2.97
C LEU A 229 -21.91 -9.01 2.06
N GLN A 230 -21.25 -10.04 2.59
CA GLN A 230 -20.99 -11.28 1.84
C GLN A 230 -22.26 -12.04 1.48
N THR A 231 -23.25 -12.03 2.38
CA THR A 231 -24.56 -12.64 2.15
C THR A 231 -25.31 -11.87 1.04
N GLN A 232 -25.38 -10.55 1.13
CA GLN A 232 -26.04 -9.71 0.12
C GLN A 232 -25.37 -9.77 -1.26
N ALA A 233 -24.05 -9.99 -1.32
CA ALA A 233 -23.28 -10.10 -2.54
C ALA A 233 -23.40 -11.48 -3.26
N GLY A 234 -24.18 -12.42 -2.73
CA GLY A 234 -24.41 -13.71 -3.38
C GLY A 234 -24.32 -14.91 -2.43
N ASN A 235 -24.80 -14.77 -1.18
CA ASN A 235 -24.91 -15.83 -0.17
C ASN A 235 -23.62 -16.64 0.02
N GLY A 236 -22.47 -15.95 0.11
CA GLY A 236 -21.18 -16.61 0.33
C GLY A 236 -20.49 -17.16 -0.93
N LYS A 237 -21.11 -17.06 -2.12
CA LYS A 237 -20.46 -17.40 -3.40
C LYS A 237 -19.20 -16.58 -3.65
N ARG A 238 -19.19 -15.32 -3.20
CA ARG A 238 -18.07 -14.37 -3.35
C ARG A 238 -17.33 -14.24 -2.03
N THR A 239 -16.03 -13.96 -2.11
CA THR A 239 -15.23 -13.73 -0.91
C THR A 239 -15.67 -12.45 -0.19
N LYS A 240 -15.34 -12.33 1.10
CA LYS A 240 -15.60 -11.11 1.88
C LYS A 240 -14.97 -9.88 1.22
N LEU A 241 -13.77 -10.01 0.66
CA LEU A 241 -13.07 -8.91 0.00
C LEU A 241 -13.77 -8.47 -1.29
N GLU A 242 -14.20 -9.43 -2.13
CA GLU A 242 -15.00 -9.12 -3.34
C GLU A 242 -16.31 -8.44 -2.98
N SER A 243 -16.99 -8.92 -1.94
CA SER A 243 -18.28 -8.39 -1.48
C SER A 243 -18.16 -6.97 -0.94
N PHE A 244 -17.15 -6.71 -0.11
CA PHE A 244 -16.80 -5.37 0.35
C PHE A 244 -16.43 -4.44 -0.80
N SER A 245 -15.60 -4.91 -1.74
CA SER A 245 -15.16 -4.13 -2.90
C SER A 245 -16.35 -3.72 -3.79
N ALA A 246 -17.28 -4.65 -4.01
CA ALA A 246 -18.51 -4.39 -4.76
C ALA A 246 -19.40 -3.35 -4.06
N PHE A 247 -19.53 -3.44 -2.74
CA PHE A 247 -20.29 -2.49 -1.95
C PHE A 247 -19.69 -1.08 -2.02
N LEU A 248 -18.37 -0.97 -1.85
CA LEU A 248 -17.67 0.30 -1.97
C LEU A 248 -17.76 0.87 -3.40
N TRP A 249 -17.67 0.03 -4.42
CA TRP A 249 -17.80 0.45 -5.82
C TRP A 249 -19.19 1.04 -6.10
N LYS A 250 -20.25 0.45 -5.55
CA LYS A 250 -21.60 1.03 -5.59
C LYS A 250 -21.66 2.40 -4.92
N LEU A 251 -21.06 2.56 -3.74
CA LEU A 251 -21.09 3.85 -3.01
C LEU A 251 -20.36 4.96 -3.79
N VAL A 252 -19.18 4.67 -4.32
CA VAL A 252 -18.42 5.61 -5.16
C VAL A 252 -19.20 5.98 -6.42
N ALA A 253 -19.84 5.01 -7.07
CA ALA A 253 -20.69 5.27 -8.24
C ALA A 253 -21.93 6.10 -7.89
N LYS A 254 -22.59 5.82 -6.75
CA LYS A 254 -23.73 6.60 -6.28
C LYS A 254 -23.35 8.07 -6.02
N HIS A 255 -22.20 8.31 -5.39
CA HIS A 255 -21.70 9.67 -5.20
C HIS A 255 -21.55 10.39 -6.54
N ALA A 256 -20.85 9.79 -7.50
CA ALA A 256 -20.64 10.38 -8.81
C ALA A 256 -21.95 10.62 -9.58
N ALA A 257 -22.97 9.76 -9.42
CA ALA A 257 -24.30 9.99 -10.00
C ALA A 257 -24.99 11.24 -9.44
N THR A 258 -24.69 11.64 -8.20
CA THR A 258 -25.27 12.84 -7.57
C THR A 258 -24.52 14.13 -7.91
N THR A 259 -23.22 14.05 -8.18
CA THR A 259 -22.35 15.22 -8.40
C THR A 259 -22.14 15.54 -9.88
N ASP A 260 -22.02 14.52 -10.75
CA ASP A 260 -21.60 14.68 -12.14
C ASP A 260 -22.75 14.46 -13.12
N SER A 261 -23.83 15.22 -12.94
CA SER A 261 -25.06 15.21 -13.76
C SER A 261 -24.88 15.55 -15.26
N LYS A 262 -23.64 15.70 -15.75
CA LYS A 262 -23.32 16.27 -17.06
C LYS A 262 -22.68 15.32 -18.08
N VAL A 263 -22.36 14.07 -17.75
CA VAL A 263 -21.79 13.14 -18.74
C VAL A 263 -22.61 11.85 -18.85
N PRO A 264 -23.59 11.77 -19.78
CA PRO A 264 -24.20 10.50 -20.12
C PRO A 264 -23.09 9.53 -20.56
N ASN A 265 -22.98 8.38 -19.89
CA ASN A 265 -21.97 7.32 -20.08
C ASN A 265 -20.67 7.42 -19.25
N LEU A 266 -20.63 8.20 -18.18
CA LEU A 266 -19.48 8.16 -17.26
C LEU A 266 -19.32 6.75 -16.64
N LYS A 267 -18.09 6.23 -16.70
CA LYS A 267 -17.70 4.91 -16.16
C LYS A 267 -16.88 5.07 -14.90
N SER A 268 -17.14 4.22 -13.91
CA SER A 268 -16.26 4.08 -12.74
C SER A 268 -15.32 2.89 -12.94
N LYS A 269 -14.07 3.03 -12.47
CA LYS A 269 -13.04 2.00 -12.59
C LYS A 269 -12.74 1.41 -11.20
N PHE A 270 -12.62 0.09 -11.13
CA PHE A 270 -12.26 -0.64 -9.93
C PHE A 270 -11.05 -1.52 -10.20
N GLY A 271 -9.99 -1.35 -9.40
CA GLY A 271 -8.81 -2.20 -9.44
C GLY A 271 -8.63 -2.98 -8.15
N ILE A 272 -7.89 -4.09 -8.23
CA ILE A 272 -7.55 -4.89 -7.07
C ILE A 272 -6.12 -5.40 -7.16
N VAL A 273 -5.38 -5.35 -6.04
CA VAL A 273 -4.01 -5.86 -5.97
C VAL A 273 -4.02 -7.37 -5.77
N VAL A 274 -3.34 -8.10 -6.64
CA VAL A 274 -3.21 -9.57 -6.61
C VAL A 274 -1.77 -9.97 -6.30
N ASP A 275 -1.58 -10.83 -5.29
CA ASP A 275 -0.29 -11.44 -4.97
C ASP A 275 -0.07 -12.71 -5.81
N GLY A 276 0.98 -12.70 -6.64
CA GLY A 276 1.35 -13.78 -7.55
C GLY A 276 2.24 -14.85 -6.93
N ARG A 277 2.68 -14.73 -5.67
CA ARG A 277 3.59 -15.73 -5.05
C ARG A 277 3.04 -17.14 -5.13
N LYS A 278 1.79 -17.35 -4.71
CA LYS A 278 1.11 -18.66 -4.77
C LYS A 278 0.76 -19.11 -6.20
N LYS A 279 0.92 -18.23 -7.19
CA LYS A 279 0.60 -18.51 -8.62
C LYS A 279 1.85 -18.89 -9.41
N LEU A 280 2.98 -18.28 -9.08
CA LEU A 280 4.27 -18.54 -9.70
C LEU A 280 5.04 -19.67 -8.99
N THR A 281 4.82 -19.84 -7.68
CA THR A 281 5.44 -20.91 -6.90
C THR A 281 4.39 -21.86 -6.34
N GLU A 282 4.67 -23.16 -6.38
CA GLU A 282 3.82 -24.21 -5.78
C GLU A 282 3.94 -24.26 -4.24
N GLN A 283 4.82 -23.44 -3.65
CA GLN A 283 5.03 -23.38 -2.21
C GLN A 283 3.99 -22.49 -1.53
N GLU A 284 3.51 -22.93 -0.36
CA GLU A 284 2.55 -22.15 0.44
C GLU A 284 3.13 -20.82 0.95
N THR A 285 4.43 -20.80 1.25
CA THR A 285 5.19 -19.62 1.70
C THR A 285 6.39 -19.41 0.79
N SER A 286 6.47 -18.24 0.14
CA SER A 286 7.62 -17.88 -0.69
C SER A 286 8.54 -16.94 0.10
N PRO A 287 9.82 -17.29 0.31
CA PRO A 287 10.77 -16.40 0.98
C PRO A 287 11.20 -15.22 0.12
N TYR A 288 10.69 -15.14 -1.11
CA TYR A 288 11.05 -14.11 -2.07
C TYR A 288 10.75 -12.70 -1.57
N PHE A 289 11.82 -11.92 -1.43
CA PHE A 289 11.81 -10.54 -1.00
C PHE A 289 11.77 -9.61 -2.21
N GLY A 290 10.60 -9.11 -2.56
CA GLY A 290 10.35 -8.08 -3.59
C GLY A 290 8.93 -8.14 -4.11
N ASN A 291 8.64 -7.41 -5.18
CA ASN A 291 7.28 -7.31 -5.71
C ASN A 291 6.93 -8.54 -6.54
N VAL A 292 5.77 -9.13 -6.23
CA VAL A 292 5.12 -10.17 -7.05
C VAL A 292 3.65 -9.80 -7.15
N LEU A 293 3.39 -8.60 -7.66
CA LEU A 293 2.07 -7.99 -7.64
C LEU A 293 1.56 -7.75 -9.06
N SER A 294 0.24 -7.85 -9.20
CA SER A 294 -0.50 -7.43 -10.40
C SER A 294 -1.66 -6.54 -9.94
N VAL A 295 -2.02 -5.55 -10.75
CA VAL A 295 -3.14 -4.63 -10.46
C VAL A 295 -4.13 -4.66 -11.63
N PRO A 296 -4.88 -5.76 -11.80
CA PRO A 296 -6.00 -5.79 -12.73
C PRO A 296 -7.08 -4.79 -12.35
N PHE A 297 -7.82 -4.33 -13.34
CA PHE A 297 -8.97 -3.46 -13.13
C PHE A 297 -10.08 -3.73 -14.12
N GLY A 298 -11.30 -3.36 -13.74
CA GLY A 298 -12.47 -3.35 -14.61
C GLY A 298 -13.13 -1.98 -14.61
N GLU A 299 -14.02 -1.78 -15.57
CA GLU A 299 -14.80 -0.56 -15.71
C GLU A 299 -16.27 -0.91 -15.87
N GLN A 300 -17.14 -0.11 -15.24
CA GLN A 300 -18.59 -0.26 -15.39
C GLN A 300 -19.27 1.10 -15.43
N ARG A 301 -20.42 1.17 -16.10
CA ARG A 301 -21.23 2.38 -16.14
C ARG A 301 -21.75 2.72 -14.75
N ILE A 302 -21.72 4.00 -14.39
CA ILE A 302 -22.27 4.47 -13.12
C ILE A 302 -23.75 4.09 -12.98
N ASP A 303 -24.54 4.20 -14.06
CA ASP A 303 -25.95 3.80 -14.05
C ASP A 303 -26.14 2.32 -13.68
N ASP A 304 -25.32 1.43 -14.23
CA ASP A 304 -25.40 0.00 -13.95
C ASP A 304 -24.99 -0.30 -12.50
N LEU A 305 -23.89 0.31 -12.04
CA LEU A 305 -23.42 0.16 -10.66
C LEU A 305 -24.45 0.65 -9.65
N THR A 306 -25.14 1.75 -9.92
CA THR A 306 -26.13 2.33 -9.00
C THR A 306 -27.41 1.48 -8.92
N HIS A 307 -27.96 1.04 -10.06
CA HIS A 307 -29.28 0.39 -10.11
C HIS A 307 -29.26 -1.14 -9.96
N LYS A 308 -28.19 -1.83 -10.38
CA LYS A 308 -28.12 -3.30 -10.31
C LYS A 308 -27.89 -3.78 -8.87
N PRO A 309 -28.30 -5.01 -8.51
CA PRO A 309 -28.10 -5.55 -7.17
C PRO A 309 -26.62 -5.71 -6.82
N LEU A 310 -26.30 -5.74 -5.52
CA LEU A 310 -24.92 -5.91 -5.04
C LEU A 310 -24.28 -7.21 -5.54
N SER A 311 -25.07 -8.28 -5.65
CA SER A 311 -24.62 -9.57 -6.20
C SER A 311 -24.10 -9.46 -7.64
N TRP A 312 -24.74 -8.64 -8.47
CA TRP A 312 -24.27 -8.40 -9.84
C TRP A 312 -22.94 -7.64 -9.83
N VAL A 313 -22.79 -6.61 -9.00
CA VAL A 313 -21.52 -5.87 -8.89
C VAL A 313 -20.41 -6.77 -8.35
N ALA A 314 -20.72 -7.68 -7.43
CA ALA A 314 -19.76 -8.67 -6.93
C ALA A 314 -19.35 -9.69 -7.99
N ASP A 315 -20.25 -10.05 -8.92
CA ASP A 315 -19.90 -10.85 -10.10
C ASP A 315 -18.96 -10.08 -11.05
N GLU A 316 -19.13 -8.77 -11.22
CA GLU A 316 -18.20 -7.95 -12.01
C GLU A 316 -16.82 -7.83 -11.34
N VAL A 317 -16.77 -7.63 -10.01
CA VAL A 317 -15.51 -7.67 -9.25
C VAL A 317 -14.81 -9.02 -9.42
N HIS A 318 -15.57 -10.12 -9.40
CA HIS A 318 -15.01 -11.45 -9.62
C HIS A 318 -14.39 -11.63 -11.01
N LYS A 319 -15.05 -11.13 -12.06
CA LYS A 319 -14.53 -11.20 -13.43
C LYS A 319 -13.18 -10.48 -13.58
N VAL A 320 -13.00 -9.36 -12.87
CA VAL A 320 -11.72 -8.64 -12.83
C VAL A 320 -10.61 -9.51 -12.23
N LEU A 321 -10.93 -10.30 -11.19
CA LEU A 321 -9.98 -11.19 -10.55
C LEU A 321 -9.70 -12.44 -11.39
N GLU A 322 -10.74 -13.08 -11.94
CA GLU A 322 -10.68 -14.40 -12.58
C GLU A 322 -9.61 -14.47 -13.68
N SER A 323 -9.53 -13.45 -14.54
CA SER A 323 -8.55 -13.38 -15.63
C SER A 323 -7.11 -13.19 -15.16
N SER A 324 -6.91 -12.71 -13.92
CA SER A 324 -5.65 -12.16 -13.43
C SER A 324 -5.06 -12.92 -12.24
N VAL A 325 -5.68 -14.04 -11.85
CA VAL A 325 -5.22 -14.93 -10.76
C VAL A 325 -4.63 -16.25 -11.27
N THR A 326 -4.08 -16.24 -12.49
CA THR A 326 -3.47 -17.40 -13.17
C THR A 326 -1.95 -17.29 -13.23
N LYS A 327 -1.25 -18.42 -13.33
CA LYS A 327 0.21 -18.43 -13.53
C LYS A 327 0.60 -17.75 -14.84
N ASP A 328 -0.15 -18.03 -15.91
CA ASP A 328 0.09 -17.48 -17.24
C ASP A 328 -0.03 -15.96 -17.28
N HIS A 329 -0.99 -15.37 -16.55
CA HIS A 329 -1.10 -13.92 -16.43
C HIS A 329 0.20 -13.27 -15.93
N PHE A 330 0.79 -13.80 -14.84
CA PHE A 330 2.03 -13.27 -14.30
C PHE A 330 3.22 -13.50 -15.24
N LEU A 331 3.30 -14.65 -15.92
CA LEU A 331 4.37 -14.92 -16.90
C LEU A 331 4.25 -14.01 -18.14
N ASN A 332 3.03 -13.82 -18.65
CA ASN A 332 2.73 -12.91 -19.76
C ASN A 332 3.06 -11.46 -19.38
N LEU A 333 2.75 -11.05 -18.15
CA LEU A 333 3.11 -9.73 -17.64
C LEU A 333 4.63 -9.55 -17.56
N ILE A 334 5.38 -10.54 -17.05
CA ILE A 334 6.85 -10.50 -17.00
C ILE A 334 7.44 -10.34 -18.41
N ASP A 335 6.98 -11.13 -19.39
CA ASP A 335 7.47 -11.04 -20.78
C ASP A 335 7.10 -9.70 -21.44
N TRP A 336 5.89 -9.20 -21.16
CA TRP A 336 5.42 -7.92 -21.68
C TRP A 336 6.24 -6.73 -21.16
N ILE A 337 6.66 -6.79 -19.89
CA ILE A 337 7.55 -5.79 -19.27
C ILE A 337 8.95 -5.88 -19.87
N GLU A 338 9.49 -7.09 -20.06
CA GLU A 338 10.84 -7.32 -20.58
C GLU A 338 11.07 -6.59 -21.91
N ILE A 339 10.11 -6.60 -22.84
CA ILE A 339 10.21 -5.92 -24.14
C ILE A 339 10.24 -4.40 -24.01
N ARG A 340 9.66 -3.85 -22.93
CA ARG A 340 9.51 -2.40 -22.73
C ARG A 340 10.62 -1.80 -21.88
N ARG A 341 11.48 -2.64 -21.26
CA ARG A 341 12.64 -2.15 -20.52
C ARG A 341 13.57 -1.32 -21.41
N PRO A 342 14.13 -0.21 -20.90
CA PRO A 342 14.12 0.25 -19.51
C PRO A 342 12.95 1.20 -19.17
N VAL A 343 11.92 1.31 -20.01
CA VAL A 343 10.81 2.25 -19.78
C VAL A 343 9.91 1.71 -18.66
N PRO A 344 9.70 2.47 -17.56
CA PRO A 344 8.79 2.05 -16.49
C PRO A 344 7.36 1.90 -16.99
N VAL A 345 6.63 0.97 -16.41
CA VAL A 345 5.23 0.69 -16.75
C VAL A 345 4.35 0.80 -15.52
N VAL A 346 3.05 0.95 -15.74
CA VAL A 346 2.06 1.11 -14.67
C VAL A 346 0.70 0.57 -15.13
N SER A 347 -0.15 0.18 -14.18
CA SER A 347 -1.55 -0.17 -14.50
C SER A 347 -2.30 1.06 -14.98
N ARG A 348 -3.09 0.91 -16.05
CA ARG A 348 -3.83 2.01 -16.68
C ARG A 348 -4.86 2.66 -15.75
N ILE A 349 -5.30 1.98 -14.69
CA ILE A 349 -6.20 2.58 -13.69
C ILE A 349 -5.58 3.81 -13.00
N TYR A 350 -4.25 3.90 -12.93
CA TYR A 350 -3.54 5.06 -12.38
C TYR A 350 -3.42 6.23 -13.37
N GLY A 351 -3.81 6.02 -14.63
CA GLY A 351 -3.84 7.05 -15.67
C GLY A 351 -5.19 7.75 -15.84
N ALA A 352 -6.09 7.66 -14.86
CA ALA A 352 -7.39 8.32 -14.93
C ALA A 352 -7.22 9.85 -15.07
N GLY A 353 -7.72 10.39 -16.19
CA GLY A 353 -7.75 11.82 -16.47
C GLY A 353 -8.91 12.54 -15.77
N SER A 354 -9.01 13.86 -15.95
CA SER A 354 -10.12 14.68 -15.42
C SER A 354 -11.48 14.36 -15.99
N GLU A 355 -11.51 13.77 -17.19
CA GLU A 355 -12.73 13.38 -17.91
C GLU A 355 -13.09 11.91 -17.69
N ASP A 356 -12.22 11.15 -17.02
CA ASP A 356 -12.52 9.80 -16.58
C ASP A 356 -13.35 9.84 -15.29
N GLY A 357 -14.29 8.91 -15.14
CA GLY A 357 -15.05 8.78 -13.90
C GLY A 357 -14.19 8.25 -12.73
N PRO A 358 -14.79 8.13 -11.53
CA PRO A 358 -14.04 7.82 -10.32
C PRO A 358 -13.37 6.45 -10.40
N ALA A 359 -12.13 6.39 -9.95
CA ALA A 359 -11.30 5.19 -9.96
C ALA A 359 -10.69 4.94 -8.57
N PHE A 360 -10.69 3.69 -8.12
CA PHE A 360 -9.96 3.30 -6.91
C PHE A 360 -9.43 1.87 -7.00
N VAL A 361 -8.36 1.59 -6.23
CA VAL A 361 -7.73 0.29 -6.13
C VAL A 361 -7.87 -0.25 -4.70
N VAL A 362 -8.33 -1.49 -4.56
CA VAL A 362 -8.40 -2.20 -3.28
C VAL A 362 -7.19 -3.13 -3.12
N SER A 363 -6.60 -3.13 -1.94
CA SER A 363 -5.56 -4.08 -1.53
C SER A 363 -5.96 -4.81 -0.25
N SER A 364 -5.52 -6.06 -0.14
CA SER A 364 -5.78 -6.89 1.03
C SER A 364 -4.53 -7.00 1.89
N GLY A 365 -4.57 -6.33 3.04
CA GLY A 365 -3.60 -6.44 4.12
C GLY A 365 -3.88 -7.64 5.04
N LYS A 366 -4.58 -8.69 4.59
CA LYS A 366 -4.86 -9.87 5.44
C LYS A 366 -3.59 -10.54 5.97
N SER A 367 -2.52 -10.50 5.19
CA SER A 367 -1.19 -11.01 5.59
C SER A 367 -0.40 -10.04 6.45
N PHE A 368 -0.94 -8.84 6.73
CA PHE A 368 -0.27 -7.84 7.53
C PHE A 368 -0.26 -8.27 9.00
N PRO A 369 0.92 -8.55 9.58
CA PRO A 369 1.01 -9.33 10.80
C PRO A 369 0.90 -8.46 12.05
N VAL A 370 -0.03 -7.49 12.12
CA VAL A 370 -0.11 -6.50 13.22
C VAL A 370 0.02 -7.16 14.59
N THR A 371 -0.74 -8.22 14.83
CA THR A 371 -0.78 -8.94 16.11
C THR A 371 0.50 -9.71 16.44
N ARG A 372 1.35 -10.01 15.44
CA ARG A 372 2.62 -10.74 15.62
C ARG A 372 3.81 -9.83 15.89
N ILE A 373 3.64 -8.51 15.83
CA ILE A 373 4.73 -7.56 16.02
C ILE A 373 4.83 -7.20 17.50
N ASP A 374 5.48 -8.07 18.27
CA ASP A 374 5.69 -7.91 19.71
C ASP A 374 7.18 -7.72 20.00
N PHE A 375 7.54 -6.56 20.57
CA PHE A 375 8.91 -6.23 20.98
C PHE A 375 9.17 -6.52 22.46
N GLY A 376 8.36 -7.38 23.08
CA GLY A 376 8.28 -7.56 24.53
C GLY A 376 7.40 -6.53 25.23
N TRP A 377 6.67 -5.71 24.45
CA TRP A 377 5.69 -4.73 24.94
C TRP A 377 4.25 -5.25 24.84
N GLY A 378 4.06 -6.45 24.30
CA GLY A 378 2.78 -6.94 23.80
C GLY A 378 2.54 -6.50 22.36
N SER A 379 1.43 -6.97 21.78
CA SER A 379 1.01 -6.60 20.43
C SER A 379 0.66 -5.09 20.33
N PRO A 380 0.79 -4.48 19.13
CA PRO A 380 0.35 -3.11 18.91
C PRO A 380 -1.15 -2.98 19.15
N VAL A 381 -1.57 -1.87 19.75
CA VAL A 381 -3.01 -1.53 19.86
C VAL A 381 -3.59 -1.13 18.52
N PHE A 382 -2.76 -0.57 17.64
CA PHE A 382 -3.17 -0.12 16.33
C PHE A 382 -1.99 -0.18 15.35
N GLY A 383 -2.26 -0.63 14.13
CA GLY A 383 -1.32 -0.65 13.03
C GLY A 383 -1.99 -0.06 11.80
N SER A 384 -1.30 0.84 11.11
CA SER A 384 -1.87 1.51 9.94
C SER A 384 -0.83 1.81 8.87
N TYR A 385 -1.33 2.04 7.66
CA TYR A 385 -0.59 2.55 6.54
C TYR A 385 -0.85 4.04 6.36
N HIS A 386 0.18 4.77 5.97
CA HIS A 386 0.03 6.09 5.38
C HIS A 386 0.70 6.09 4.02
N LEU A 387 -0.12 6.07 2.97
CA LEU A 387 0.32 5.95 1.59
C LEU A 387 -0.27 7.13 0.80
N PRO A 388 0.40 8.29 0.80
CA PRO A 388 0.01 9.44 -0.01
C PRO A 388 0.40 9.15 -1.46
N LEU A 389 -0.45 8.42 -2.17
CA LEU A 389 -0.24 8.11 -3.58
C LEU A 389 -0.44 9.39 -4.39
N GLY A 390 0.52 9.72 -5.27
CA GLY A 390 0.42 10.88 -6.15
C GLY A 390 -0.57 10.73 -7.31
N SER A 391 -1.45 9.73 -7.31
CA SER A 391 -2.46 9.55 -8.37
C SER A 391 -3.80 10.14 -7.95
N ARG A 392 -4.66 10.49 -8.91
CA ARG A 392 -6.08 10.78 -8.65
C ARG A 392 -6.89 9.53 -8.31
N THR A 393 -6.34 8.35 -8.60
CA THR A 393 -6.94 7.07 -8.26
C THR A 393 -6.91 6.85 -6.76
N GLY A 394 -8.07 6.61 -6.18
CA GLY A 394 -8.21 6.29 -4.77
C GLY A 394 -7.53 4.97 -4.41
N TYR A 395 -7.17 4.81 -3.13
CA TYR A 395 -6.56 3.59 -2.62
C TYR A 395 -7.25 3.12 -1.35
N VAL A 396 -7.49 1.81 -1.26
CA VAL A 396 -8.22 1.19 -0.16
C VAL A 396 -7.42 0.01 0.33
N MET A 397 -7.22 -0.08 1.65
CA MET A 397 -6.54 -1.21 2.29
C MET A 397 -7.42 -1.79 3.38
N THR A 398 -7.76 -3.08 3.28
CA THR A 398 -8.45 -3.82 4.34
C THR A 398 -7.43 -4.60 5.17
N MET A 399 -7.51 -4.53 6.49
CA MET A 399 -6.59 -5.19 7.42
C MET A 399 -7.37 -5.93 8.51
N PRO A 400 -6.80 -6.99 9.09
CA PRO A 400 -7.38 -7.61 10.28
C PRO A 400 -7.33 -6.61 11.46
N SER A 401 -8.38 -6.61 12.28
CA SER A 401 -8.37 -5.86 13.53
C SER A 401 -7.30 -6.39 14.49
N PRO A 402 -6.56 -5.49 15.18
CA PRO A 402 -5.65 -5.89 16.26
C PRO A 402 -6.39 -6.26 17.56
N VAL A 403 -7.71 -6.00 17.66
CA VAL A 403 -8.51 -6.24 18.86
C VAL A 403 -8.93 -7.72 18.94
N VAL A 404 -8.40 -8.46 19.91
CA VAL A 404 -8.46 -9.94 19.98
C VAL A 404 -9.74 -10.51 20.66
N ASP A 405 -10.53 -9.69 21.36
CA ASP A 405 -11.70 -10.15 22.15
C ASP A 405 -12.99 -10.39 21.29
N ASN A 406 -14.18 -10.02 21.78
CA ASN A 406 -15.52 -10.06 21.12
C ASN A 406 -15.61 -9.36 19.74
N SER A 407 -14.48 -8.96 19.17
CA SER A 407 -14.26 -8.30 17.87
C SER A 407 -13.44 -9.20 16.92
N ALA A 408 -13.29 -10.49 17.23
CA ALA A 408 -12.61 -11.46 16.39
C ALA A 408 -13.23 -11.51 14.98
N GLY A 409 -12.45 -11.07 13.99
CA GLY A 409 -12.89 -11.01 12.59
C GLY A 409 -13.30 -9.62 12.10
N ASP A 410 -13.30 -8.60 12.98
CA ASP A 410 -13.49 -7.20 12.58
C ASP A 410 -12.34 -6.77 11.64
N TRP A 411 -12.65 -5.83 10.74
CA TRP A 411 -11.70 -5.27 9.78
C TRP A 411 -11.36 -3.85 10.14
N ILE A 412 -10.09 -3.47 9.99
CA ILE A 412 -9.68 -2.07 9.86
C ILE A 412 -9.62 -1.75 8.37
N VAL A 413 -10.20 -0.62 7.97
CA VAL A 413 -10.22 -0.19 6.58
C VAL A 413 -9.66 1.22 6.47
N TYR A 414 -8.55 1.34 5.75
CA TYR A 414 -7.98 2.62 5.34
C TYR A 414 -8.57 2.99 3.97
N LEU A 415 -9.28 4.12 3.89
CA LEU A 415 -9.78 4.71 2.66
C LEU A 415 -8.99 5.97 2.32
N HIS A 416 -8.37 6.01 1.16
CA HIS A 416 -7.79 7.21 0.57
C HIS A 416 -8.58 7.54 -0.70
N LEU A 417 -9.64 8.34 -0.53
CA LEU A 417 -10.64 8.65 -1.56
C LEU A 417 -10.88 10.16 -1.60
N GLU A 418 -11.59 10.65 -2.60
CA GLU A 418 -11.93 12.08 -2.69
C GLU A 418 -12.75 12.50 -1.46
N LYS A 419 -12.52 13.71 -0.95
CA LYS A 419 -13.20 14.20 0.25
C LYS A 419 -14.73 14.18 0.11
N GLY A 420 -15.27 14.46 -1.08
CA GLY A 420 -16.70 14.32 -1.39
C GLY A 420 -17.19 12.88 -1.26
N GLN A 421 -16.43 11.92 -1.79
CA GLN A 421 -16.74 10.48 -1.71
C GLN A 421 -16.75 10.00 -0.25
N LEU A 422 -15.79 10.43 0.57
CA LEU A 422 -15.72 10.06 1.98
C LEU A 422 -16.94 10.57 2.77
N LYS A 423 -17.29 11.85 2.61
CA LYS A 423 -18.50 12.42 3.24
C LYS A 423 -19.76 11.66 2.85
N PHE A 424 -19.88 11.28 1.57
CA PHE A 424 -21.01 10.51 1.09
C PHE A 424 -21.07 9.10 1.71
N ILE A 425 -19.93 8.43 1.82
CA ILE A 425 -19.82 7.12 2.48
C ILE A 425 -20.21 7.20 3.96
N GLU A 426 -19.74 8.22 4.68
CA GLU A 426 -20.08 8.47 6.09
C GLU A 426 -21.58 8.72 6.29
N GLN A 427 -22.25 9.35 5.32
CA GLN A 427 -23.69 9.62 5.36
C GLN A 427 -24.54 8.38 5.01
N GLU A 428 -24.18 7.67 3.94
CA GLU A 428 -25.00 6.57 3.40
C GLU A 428 -24.75 5.23 4.09
N ALA A 429 -23.54 5.01 4.61
CA ALA A 429 -23.13 3.74 5.20
C ALA A 429 -22.49 3.86 6.60
N PRO A 430 -23.03 4.67 7.54
CA PRO A 430 -22.47 4.83 8.88
C PRO A 430 -22.54 3.53 9.71
N HIS A 431 -23.47 2.64 9.37
CA HIS A 431 -23.60 1.32 9.98
C HIS A 431 -22.46 0.36 9.55
N VAL A 432 -21.83 0.60 8.40
CA VAL A 432 -20.70 -0.19 7.87
C VAL A 432 -19.38 0.44 8.28
N PHE A 433 -19.19 1.72 7.96
CA PHE A 433 -17.94 2.43 8.17
C PHE A 433 -17.98 3.19 9.50
N LYS A 434 -17.58 2.54 10.58
CA LYS A 434 -17.48 3.19 11.89
C LYS A 434 -16.12 3.86 12.03
N PRO A 435 -16.04 5.18 12.28
CA PRO A 435 -14.76 5.85 12.52
C PRO A 435 -13.99 5.14 13.63
N ILE A 436 -12.68 4.96 13.46
CA ILE A 436 -11.87 4.37 14.52
C ILE A 436 -11.78 5.33 15.71
N ASP A 437 -11.99 4.81 16.91
CA ASP A 437 -12.00 5.56 18.16
C ASP A 437 -11.28 4.79 19.28
N ASN A 438 -11.07 5.48 20.40
CA ASN A 438 -10.38 4.92 21.56
C ASN A 438 -11.18 3.80 22.23
N ASP A 439 -12.51 3.87 22.19
CA ASP A 439 -13.38 2.87 22.81
C ASP A 439 -13.24 1.52 22.11
N TYR A 440 -13.21 1.52 20.78
CA TYR A 440 -12.96 0.34 19.97
C TYR A 440 -11.54 -0.21 20.18
N LEU A 441 -10.53 0.67 20.17
CA LEU A 441 -9.12 0.30 20.35
C LEU A 441 -8.74 -0.05 21.80
N LYS A 442 -9.62 0.26 22.76
CA LYS A 442 -9.42 0.06 24.20
C LYS A 442 -8.16 0.77 24.74
N ILE A 443 -7.96 2.03 24.36
CA ILE A 443 -6.78 2.84 24.73
C ILE A 443 -7.11 4.09 25.53
#